data_AF-A0A920JKS2-F1
#
_entry.id   AF-A0A920JKS2-F1
#
_cell.length_a   1.000
_cell.length_b   1.000
_cell.length_c   1.000
_cell.angle_alpha   90.00
_cell.angle_beta   90.00
_cell.angle_gamma   90.00
#
_symmetry.space_group_name_H-M   'P 1'
#
loop_
_entity.id
_entity.type
_entity.pdbx_description
1 polymer ?
#
loop_
_entity_poly.entity_id
_entity_poly.type
_entity_poly.pdbx_seq_one_letter_code
_entity_poly.pdbx_strand_id
1 'polypeptide(L)'
;MALYNENYFLILFFAFLGFQKSILQLTTEERVADLIESMSVEKKVAQMFMVEIGSITPEEVEKFKIGAILNGGGSFPYKKKDHIVEDWVKLADEYFLASIKNRDKARIPIIWGTDAVHGHNNLKGATLFPHNIGLGATQS
;
A
#
# COMPACT_ATOMS: atom_id res chain seq x y z
N MET A 1 31.39 32.69 -42.06
CA MET A 1 30.23 33.05 -41.21
C MET A 1 29.24 31.87 -41.15
N ALA A 2 29.64 30.69 -40.66
CA ALA A 2 28.75 29.51 -40.59
C ALA A 2 29.30 28.36 -39.72
N LEU A 3 29.79 28.60 -38.50
CA LEU A 3 30.29 27.50 -37.64
C LEU A 3 29.78 27.52 -36.18
N TYR A 4 28.86 28.42 -35.83
CA TYR A 4 28.38 28.57 -34.45
C TYR A 4 26.98 27.99 -34.18
N ASN A 5 26.27 27.42 -35.16
CA ASN A 5 24.83 27.12 -35.00
C ASN A 5 24.48 25.66 -34.64
N GLU A 6 25.33 24.68 -34.97
CA GLU A 6 25.02 23.24 -34.80
C GLU A 6 25.07 22.80 -33.32
N ASN A 7 26.02 23.32 -32.54
CA ASN A 7 26.21 22.92 -31.14
C ASN A 7 25.10 23.40 -30.20
N TYR A 8 24.52 24.59 -30.44
CA TYR A 8 23.40 25.08 -29.64
C TYR A 8 22.11 24.33 -29.97
N PHE A 9 21.92 23.91 -31.22
CA PHE A 9 20.76 23.13 -31.62
C PHE A 9 20.76 21.76 -30.94
N LEU A 10 21.91 21.07 -30.90
CA LEU A 10 22.05 19.80 -30.19
C LEU A 10 21.83 19.96 -28.67
N ILE A 11 22.40 21.00 -28.04
CA ILE A 11 22.20 21.25 -26.60
C ILE A 11 20.72 21.55 -26.29
N LEU A 12 20.07 22.38 -27.10
CA LEU A 12 18.65 22.69 -26.95
C LEU A 12 17.76 21.48 -27.25
N PHE A 13 18.12 20.64 -28.21
CA PHE A 13 17.40 19.41 -28.55
C PHE A 13 17.51 18.34 -27.44
N PHE A 14 18.71 18.15 -26.87
CA PHE A 14 18.92 17.27 -25.72
C PHE A 14 18.30 17.84 -24.43
N ALA A 15 18.31 19.17 -24.23
CA ALA A 15 17.59 19.81 -23.14
C ALA A 15 16.08 19.65 -23.29
N PHE A 16 15.53 19.75 -24.51
CA PHE A 16 14.11 19.57 -24.80
C PHE A 16 13.66 18.11 -24.63
N LEU A 17 14.46 17.13 -25.06
CA LEU A 17 14.23 15.70 -24.80
C LEU A 17 14.34 15.36 -23.30
N GLY A 18 15.32 15.94 -22.61
CA GLY A 18 15.47 15.80 -21.15
C GLY A 18 14.30 16.42 -20.37
N PHE A 19 13.75 17.52 -20.89
CA PHE A 19 12.58 18.21 -20.33
C PHE A 19 11.26 17.48 -20.62
N GLN A 20 11.13 16.81 -21.77
CA GLN A 20 9.94 16.00 -22.07
C GLN A 20 9.81 14.79 -21.16
N LYS A 21 10.95 14.16 -20.78
CA LYS A 21 10.96 13.04 -19.82
C LYS A 21 10.53 13.47 -18.41
N SER A 22 10.69 14.73 -18.03
CA SER A 22 10.20 15.25 -16.75
C SER A 22 8.72 15.68 -16.77
N ILE A 23 8.08 15.72 -17.95
CA ILE A 23 6.66 16.11 -18.12
C ILE A 23 5.73 14.87 -18.23
N LEU A 24 6.26 13.70 -18.58
CA LEU A 24 5.49 12.46 -18.65
C LEU A 24 5.55 11.71 -17.32
N GLN A 25 4.48 11.84 -16.54
CA GLN A 25 4.26 11.00 -15.37
C GLN A 25 4.16 9.54 -15.85
N LEU A 26 4.97 8.63 -15.29
CA LEU A 26 4.88 7.20 -15.61
C LEU A 26 3.44 6.70 -15.42
N THR A 27 2.96 5.90 -16.36
CA THR A 27 1.71 5.15 -16.21
C THR A 27 1.78 4.21 -15.00
N THR A 28 0.63 3.75 -14.51
CA THR A 28 0.59 2.76 -13.44
C THR A 28 1.39 1.50 -13.80
N GLU A 29 1.26 1.01 -15.03
CA GLU A 29 1.96 -0.19 -15.49
C GLU A 29 3.49 0.01 -15.55
N GLU A 30 3.95 1.17 -16.02
CA GLU A 30 5.39 1.50 -16.02
C GLU A 30 5.93 1.58 -14.59
N ARG A 31 5.18 2.18 -13.65
CA ARG A 31 5.57 2.23 -12.22
C ARG A 31 5.62 0.85 -11.59
N VAL A 32 4.65 -0.01 -11.93
CA VAL A 32 4.59 -1.40 -11.44
C VAL A 32 5.77 -2.20 -11.99
N ALA A 33 6.05 -2.08 -13.29
CA ALA A 33 7.17 -2.74 -13.93
C ALA A 33 8.51 -2.33 -13.30
N ASP A 34 8.75 -1.01 -13.14
CA ASP A 34 9.96 -0.48 -12.49
C ASP A 34 10.12 -1.00 -11.05
N LEU A 35 9.02 -1.06 -10.29
CA LEU A 35 9.04 -1.59 -8.92
C LEU A 35 9.36 -3.09 -8.90
N ILE A 36 8.68 -3.90 -9.71
CA ILE A 36 8.87 -5.34 -9.79
C ILE A 36 10.30 -5.67 -10.27
N GLU A 37 10.85 -4.92 -11.22
CA GLU A 37 12.22 -5.10 -11.69
C GLU A 37 13.24 -4.82 -10.58
N SER A 38 12.98 -3.83 -9.72
CA SER A 38 13.85 -3.47 -8.61
C SER A 38 13.84 -4.44 -7.42
N MET A 39 12.96 -5.45 -7.42
CA MET A 39 12.76 -6.38 -6.31
C MET A 39 13.51 -7.71 -6.50
N SER A 40 14.11 -8.21 -5.42
CA SER A 40 14.57 -9.60 -5.35
C SER A 40 13.38 -10.57 -5.31
N VAL A 41 13.63 -11.86 -5.56
CA VAL A 41 12.59 -12.90 -5.49
C VAL A 41 11.94 -12.94 -4.11
N GLU A 42 12.73 -12.81 -3.04
CA GLU A 42 12.26 -12.81 -1.66
C GLU A 42 11.30 -11.63 -1.41
N LYS A 43 11.63 -10.45 -1.93
CA LYS A 43 10.75 -9.28 -1.82
C LYS A 43 9.44 -9.50 -2.60
N LYS A 44 9.49 -10.14 -3.77
CA LYS A 44 8.28 -10.46 -4.57
C LYS A 44 7.38 -11.44 -3.83
N VAL A 45 7.96 -12.51 -3.32
CA VAL A 45 7.26 -13.51 -2.49
C VAL A 45 6.64 -12.84 -1.27
N ALA A 46 7.39 -12.00 -0.55
CA ALA A 46 6.87 -11.29 0.63
C ALA A 46 5.64 -10.41 0.32
N GLN A 47 5.59 -9.79 -0.86
CA GLN A 47 4.44 -9.00 -1.29
C GLN A 47 3.19 -9.84 -1.61
N MET A 48 3.34 -11.15 -1.82
CA MET A 48 2.22 -12.09 -2.02
C MET A 48 1.61 -12.59 -0.70
N PHE A 49 2.24 -12.30 0.44
CA PHE A 49 1.72 -12.70 1.75
C PHE A 49 0.76 -11.66 2.31
N MET A 50 -0.35 -12.17 2.86
CA MET A 50 -1.26 -11.46 3.74
C MET A 50 -1.25 -12.15 5.10
N VAL A 51 -0.86 -11.43 6.16
CA VAL A 51 -0.67 -12.02 7.49
C VAL A 51 -1.65 -11.42 8.50
N GLU A 52 -2.15 -12.23 9.42
CA GLU A 52 -3.11 -11.79 10.42
C GLU A 52 -2.41 -10.96 11.52
N ILE A 53 -3.01 -9.82 11.95
CA ILE A 53 -2.39 -8.85 12.88
C ILE A 53 -2.09 -9.41 14.28
N GLY A 54 -2.82 -10.43 14.74
CA GLY A 54 -2.53 -11.16 15.97
C GLY A 54 -1.29 -12.06 15.87
N SER A 55 -0.76 -12.24 14.67
CA SER A 55 0.32 -13.17 14.33
C SER A 55 1.59 -12.49 13.78
N ILE A 56 1.60 -11.16 13.63
CA ILE A 56 2.76 -10.41 13.12
C ILE A 56 2.90 -9.04 13.77
N THR A 57 4.11 -8.59 14.08
CA THR A 57 4.36 -7.24 14.60
C THR A 57 4.78 -6.24 13.50
N PRO A 58 4.71 -4.92 13.74
CA PRO A 58 5.27 -3.92 12.83
C PRO A 58 6.76 -4.17 12.54
N GLU A 59 7.56 -4.56 13.53
CA GLU A 59 8.99 -4.88 13.33
C GLU A 59 9.19 -6.07 12.39
N GLU A 60 8.32 -7.08 12.47
CA GLU A 60 8.33 -8.22 11.55
C GLU A 60 7.90 -7.82 10.14
N VAL A 61 6.94 -6.90 9.99
CA VAL A 61 6.61 -6.29 8.69
C VAL A 61 7.81 -5.53 8.11
N GLU A 62 8.54 -4.77 8.93
CA GLU A 62 9.78 -4.10 8.52
C GLU A 62 10.83 -5.11 8.07
N LYS A 63 10.99 -6.22 8.81
CA LYS A 63 11.99 -7.26 8.54
C LYS A 63 11.67 -8.07 7.29
N PHE A 64 10.46 -8.63 7.22
CA PHE A 64 10.07 -9.58 6.18
C PHE A 64 9.47 -8.93 4.94
N LYS A 65 9.21 -7.62 4.98
CA LYS A 65 8.71 -6.84 3.84
C LYS A 65 7.36 -7.34 3.31
N ILE A 66 6.49 -7.78 4.23
CA ILE A 66 5.14 -8.27 3.94
C ILE A 66 4.32 -7.26 3.12
N GLY A 67 3.50 -7.76 2.20
CA GLY A 67 2.64 -6.96 1.32
C GLY A 67 1.33 -6.54 1.94
N ALA A 68 0.71 -7.42 2.73
CA ALA A 68 -0.59 -7.17 3.33
C ALA A 68 -0.71 -7.71 4.75
N ILE A 69 -1.57 -7.08 5.54
CA ILE A 69 -2.08 -7.61 6.80
C ILE A 69 -3.60 -7.69 6.75
N LEU A 70 -4.18 -8.53 7.62
CA LEU A 70 -5.61 -8.52 7.84
C LEU A 70 -5.98 -8.56 9.32
N ASN A 71 -7.15 -8.03 9.65
CA ASN A 71 -7.85 -8.40 10.87
C ASN A 71 -9.10 -9.22 10.51
N GLY A 72 -9.05 -10.51 10.82
CA GLY A 72 -10.21 -11.38 10.75
C GLY A 72 -11.19 -11.12 11.89
N GLY A 73 -12.26 -11.91 11.94
CA GLY A 73 -13.24 -11.86 13.03
C GLY A 73 -12.60 -12.00 14.42
N GLY A 74 -12.75 -10.97 15.26
CA GLY A 74 -12.26 -10.98 16.64
C GLY A 74 -10.78 -10.63 16.83
N SER A 75 -10.06 -10.30 15.76
CA SER A 75 -8.71 -9.74 15.83
C SER A 75 -8.75 -8.23 16.01
N PHE A 76 -8.18 -7.76 17.13
CA PHE A 76 -8.21 -6.35 17.51
C PHE A 76 -6.80 -5.78 17.66
N PRO A 77 -6.63 -4.44 17.51
CA PRO A 77 -5.37 -3.78 17.77
C PRO A 77 -4.79 -4.18 19.13
N TYR A 78 -3.51 -4.51 19.17
CA TYR A 78 -2.80 -4.89 20.40
C TYR A 78 -3.43 -6.07 21.16
N LYS A 79 -4.25 -6.91 20.49
CA LYS A 79 -5.06 -7.97 21.11
C LYS A 79 -6.02 -7.46 22.19
N LYS A 80 -6.37 -6.17 22.12
CA LYS A 80 -7.19 -5.45 23.09
C LYS A 80 -8.67 -5.58 22.74
N LYS A 81 -9.43 -6.34 23.55
CA LYS A 81 -10.88 -6.53 23.34
C LYS A 81 -11.67 -5.23 23.53
N ASP A 82 -11.23 -4.37 24.44
CA ASP A 82 -11.80 -3.05 24.74
C ASP A 82 -11.12 -1.93 23.94
N HIS A 83 -10.80 -2.20 22.67
CA HIS A 83 -10.20 -1.22 21.77
C HIS A 83 -11.11 -0.01 21.51
N ILE A 84 -10.47 1.11 21.18
CA ILE A 84 -11.11 2.34 20.67
C ILE A 84 -10.66 2.62 19.24
N VAL A 85 -11.29 3.58 18.55
CA VAL A 85 -10.96 3.95 17.17
C VAL A 85 -9.49 4.35 17.04
N GLU A 86 -8.98 5.08 18.03
CA GLU A 86 -7.60 5.56 18.08
C GLU A 86 -6.58 4.41 18.13
N ASP A 87 -6.94 3.26 18.73
CA ASP A 87 -6.06 2.08 18.74
C ASP A 87 -5.88 1.52 17.32
N TRP A 88 -6.94 1.55 16.50
CA TRP A 88 -6.87 1.12 15.09
C TRP A 88 -6.02 2.05 14.25
N VAL A 89 -6.25 3.37 14.37
CA VAL A 89 -5.49 4.38 13.63
C VAL A 89 -4.01 4.29 13.99
N LYS A 90 -3.69 4.21 15.28
CA LYS A 90 -2.31 4.12 15.76
C LYS A 90 -1.61 2.87 15.23
N LEU A 91 -2.26 1.71 15.29
CA LEU A 91 -1.67 0.48 14.76
C LEU A 91 -1.50 0.53 13.23
N ALA A 92 -2.41 1.21 12.52
CA ALA A 92 -2.31 1.37 11.07
C ALA A 92 -1.09 2.21 10.70
N ASP A 93 -0.86 3.30 11.42
CA ASP A 93 0.33 4.14 11.28
C ASP A 93 1.61 3.36 11.59
N GLU A 94 1.63 2.55 12.66
CA GLU A 94 2.78 1.70 13.02
C GLU A 94 3.14 0.72 11.89
N TYR A 95 2.16 0.01 11.34
CA TYR A 95 2.38 -0.90 10.21
C TYR A 95 2.76 -0.16 8.92
N PHE A 96 2.13 0.97 8.62
CA PHE A 96 2.48 1.80 7.48
C PHE A 96 3.93 2.26 7.55
N LEU A 97 4.33 2.86 8.68
CA LEU A 97 5.69 3.34 8.90
C LEU A 97 6.71 2.20 8.80
N ALA A 98 6.42 1.05 9.42
CA ALA A 98 7.26 -0.14 9.30
C ALA A 98 7.39 -0.63 7.85
N SER A 99 6.32 -0.56 7.06
CA SER A 99 6.31 -1.02 5.68
C SER A 99 7.19 -0.16 4.77
N ILE A 100 7.32 1.15 5.01
CA ILE A 100 8.12 2.05 4.17
C ILE A 100 9.53 2.28 4.69
N LYS A 101 9.82 1.91 5.94
CA LYS A 101 11.11 2.08 6.59
C LYS A 101 12.16 1.11 6.04
N ASN A 102 13.40 1.60 5.92
CA ASN A 102 14.57 0.81 5.51
C ASN A 102 14.30 -0.04 4.25
N ARG A 103 13.57 0.52 3.27
CA ARG A 103 13.41 -0.06 1.93
C ARG A 103 14.18 0.80 0.92
N ASP A 104 14.80 0.11 -0.03
CA ASP A 104 15.53 0.66 -1.18
C ASP A 104 14.56 1.38 -2.16
N LYS A 105 14.74 1.24 -3.48
CA LYS A 105 13.81 1.82 -4.47
C LYS A 105 12.35 1.33 -4.32
N ALA A 106 12.13 0.12 -3.78
CA ALA A 106 10.81 -0.47 -3.61
C ALA A 106 10.19 -0.17 -2.22
N ARG A 107 9.86 1.10 -1.95
CA ARG A 107 9.08 1.52 -0.77
C ARG A 107 7.58 1.27 -1.01
N ILE A 108 7.18 0.00 -0.96
CA ILE A 108 5.77 -0.40 -1.15
C ILE A 108 5.05 -0.36 0.21
N PRO A 109 4.03 0.50 0.39
CA PRO A 109 3.22 0.52 1.60
C PRO A 109 2.45 -0.78 1.79
N ILE A 110 2.28 -1.20 3.03
CA ILE A 110 1.42 -2.32 3.38
C ILE A 110 -0.06 -1.95 3.19
N ILE A 111 -0.87 -2.92 2.75
CA ILE A 111 -2.33 -2.81 2.75
C ILE A 111 -2.92 -3.57 3.94
N TRP A 112 -3.97 -3.03 4.54
CA TRP A 112 -4.70 -3.68 5.64
C TRP A 112 -6.11 -4.04 5.21
N GLY A 113 -6.42 -5.35 5.15
CA GLY A 113 -7.75 -5.89 4.90
C GLY A 113 -8.57 -6.13 6.18
N THR A 114 -9.88 -5.98 6.09
CA THR A 114 -10.81 -6.28 7.20
C THR A 114 -12.10 -6.92 6.69
N ASP A 115 -12.68 -7.80 7.51
CA ASP A 115 -14.01 -8.36 7.27
C ASP A 115 -15.09 -7.34 7.66
N ALA A 116 -15.52 -6.51 6.70
CA ALA A 116 -16.61 -5.55 6.86
C ALA A 116 -17.89 -6.02 6.14
N VAL A 117 -18.44 -7.14 6.58
CA VAL A 117 -19.48 -7.90 5.84
C VAL A 117 -20.91 -7.42 6.12
N HIS A 118 -21.11 -6.57 7.12
CA HIS A 118 -22.39 -5.93 7.43
C HIS A 118 -22.19 -4.60 8.18
N GLY A 119 -21.32 -3.76 7.61
CA GLY A 119 -20.69 -2.63 8.30
C GLY A 119 -19.28 -3.00 8.77
N HIS A 120 -18.55 -2.07 9.39
CA HIS A 120 -17.24 -2.37 9.96
C HIS A 120 -17.38 -3.15 11.29
N ASN A 121 -17.86 -4.38 11.19
CA ASN A 121 -18.36 -5.19 12.32
C ASN A 121 -17.30 -5.57 13.37
N ASN A 122 -16.01 -5.39 13.09
CA ASN A 122 -14.94 -5.57 14.06
C ASN A 122 -14.65 -4.33 14.91
N LEU A 123 -15.13 -3.14 14.49
CA LEU A 123 -14.92 -1.89 15.22
C LEU A 123 -16.04 -1.65 16.22
N LYS A 124 -15.69 -1.56 17.51
CA LYS A 124 -16.64 -1.23 18.57
C LYS A 124 -17.31 0.13 18.30
N GLY A 125 -18.64 0.13 18.31
CA GLY A 125 -19.45 1.34 18.09
C GLY A 125 -19.77 1.64 16.62
N ALA A 126 -19.27 0.84 15.67
CA ALA A 126 -19.66 0.97 14.27
C ALA A 126 -21.13 0.59 14.05
N THR A 127 -21.75 1.20 13.04
CA THR A 127 -23.08 0.80 12.58
C THR A 127 -23.06 -0.64 12.08
N LEU A 128 -24.00 -1.45 12.60
CA LEU A 128 -24.24 -2.80 12.12
C LEU A 128 -25.48 -2.80 11.24
N PHE A 129 -25.29 -3.19 9.98
CA PHE A 129 -26.38 -3.40 9.03
C PHE A 129 -26.97 -4.81 9.21
N PRO A 130 -28.21 -5.04 8.74
CA PRO A 130 -28.74 -6.39 8.60
C PRO A 130 -27.79 -7.25 7.76
N HIS A 131 -27.63 -8.53 8.10
CA HIS A 131 -26.89 -9.46 7.27
C HIS A 131 -27.51 -9.60 5.88
N ASN A 132 -26.72 -10.07 4.90
CA ASN A 132 -27.11 -10.14 3.49
C ASN A 132 -28.46 -10.81 3.22
N ILE A 133 -28.85 -11.81 4.01
CA ILE A 133 -30.18 -12.44 3.90
C ILE A 133 -31.32 -11.44 4.21
N GLY A 134 -31.16 -10.60 5.23
CA GLY A 134 -32.13 -9.57 5.58
C GLY A 134 -32.15 -8.43 4.56
N LEU A 135 -31.00 -8.09 3.97
CA LEU A 135 -30.94 -7.12 2.87
C LEU A 135 -31.69 -7.64 1.62
N GLY A 136 -31.53 -8.93 1.29
CA GLY A 136 -32.26 -9.57 0.19
C GLY A 136 -33.78 -9.59 0.41
N ALA A 137 -34.22 -9.73 1.65
CA ALA A 137 -35.64 -9.75 2.02
C ALA A 137 -36.36 -8.39 1.87
N THR A 138 -35.63 -7.29 1.69
CA THR A 138 -36.23 -5.94 1.59
C THR A 138 -37.09 -5.72 0.34
N GLN A 139 -36.92 -6.56 -0.68
CA GLN A 139 -37.67 -6.53 -1.94
C GLN A 139 -38.36 -7.86 -2.27
N SER A 140 -38.55 -8.71 -1.25
CA SER A 140 -39.28 -9.99 -1.38
C SER A 140 -40.78 -9.82 -1.23
#